data_AF-A0A1G5ICP1-F1
#
_entry.id   AF-A0A1G5ICP1-F1
#
_cell.length_a   1.000
_cell.length_b   1.000
_cell.length_c   1.000
_cell.angle_alpha   90.00
_cell.angle_beta   90.00
_cell.angle_gamma   90.00
#
_symmetry.space_group_name_H-M   'P 1'
#
loop_
_entity.id
_entity.type
_entity.pdbx_description
1 polymer ?
#
loop_
_entity_poly.entity_id
_entity_poly.type
_entity_poly.pdbx_seq_one_letter_code
_entity_poly.pdbx_strand_id
1 'polypeptide(L)'
;MYIAMQCADSNGMLNTEICTFYGIRYDTRYRSAILSTEHLNHDYVIPMEAADYEDAVHQILAAMASGAQMINLGESIVSRGRKGEARQVQPQKLVITTS
;
A
#
# COMPACT_ATOMS: atom_id res chain seq x y z
N MET A 1 -8.27 1.52 -11.19
CA MET A 1 -8.82 0.99 -9.92
C MET A 1 -8.49 2.00 -8.83
N TYR A 2 -9.30 2.10 -7.79
CA TYR A 2 -9.03 2.90 -6.59
C TYR A 2 -8.48 2.02 -5.46
N ILE A 3 -7.74 2.63 -4.54
CA ILE A 3 -7.27 1.99 -3.31
C ILE A 3 -7.71 2.82 -2.10
N ALA A 4 -8.39 2.18 -1.17
CA ALA A 4 -8.74 2.72 0.14
C ALA A 4 -7.74 2.19 1.18
N MET A 5 -7.17 3.09 1.97
CA MET A 5 -6.09 2.77 2.92
C MET A 5 -6.09 3.71 4.12
N GLN A 6 -5.57 3.23 5.25
CA GLN A 6 -5.21 4.08 6.38
C GLN A 6 -3.78 4.59 6.21
N CYS A 7 -3.61 5.90 6.09
CA CYS A 7 -2.32 6.55 5.92
C CYS A 7 -1.86 7.21 7.22
N ALA A 8 -0.68 6.82 7.71
CA ALA A 8 0.02 7.52 8.76
C ALA A 8 0.83 8.67 8.15
N ASP A 9 0.58 9.89 8.62
CA ASP A 9 1.35 11.07 8.23
C ASP A 9 2.68 11.19 9.00
N SER A 10 3.37 12.32 8.81
CA SER A 10 4.67 12.54 9.44
C SER A 10 4.62 12.55 10.97
N ASN A 11 3.47 12.88 11.55
CA ASN A 11 3.22 13.04 12.98
C ASN A 11 2.56 11.79 13.60
N GLY A 12 2.32 10.75 12.80
CA GLY A 12 1.65 9.53 13.25
C GLY A 12 0.12 9.64 13.30
N MET A 13 -0.46 10.73 12.75
CA MET A 13 -1.90 10.85 12.64
C MET A 13 -2.39 9.94 11.50
N LEU A 14 -3.41 9.14 11.80
CA LEU A 14 -4.02 8.23 10.83
C LEU A 14 -5.16 8.94 10.10
N ASN A 15 -5.12 8.91 8.78
CA ASN A 15 -6.19 9.40 7.92
C ASN A 15 -6.60 8.32 6.93
N THR A 16 -7.90 8.17 6.69
CA THR A 16 -8.37 7.31 5.60
C THR A 16 -8.22 8.06 4.28
N GLU A 17 -7.48 7.47 3.34
CA GLU A 17 -7.28 8.02 2.00
C GLU A 17 -7.87 7.06 0.96
N ILE A 18 -8.47 7.63 -0.08
CA ILE A 18 -8.83 6.92 -1.31
C ILE A 18 -8.05 7.57 -2.44
N CYS A 19 -7.23 6.77 -3.12
CA CYS A 19 -6.34 7.21 -4.18
C CYS A 19 -6.59 6.40 -5.45
N THR A 20 -6.26 6.99 -6.59
CA THR A 20 -6.08 6.26 -7.84
C THR A 20 -4.92 5.29 -7.67
N PHE A 21 -5.14 4.01 -7.98
CA PHE A 21 -4.12 2.98 -7.89
C PHE A 21 -3.54 2.66 -9.26
N TYR A 22 -2.24 2.91 -9.44
CA TYR A 22 -1.51 2.60 -10.67
C TYR A 22 -0.68 1.32 -10.60
N GLY A 23 -0.37 0.85 -9.38
CA GLY A 23 0.39 -0.38 -9.20
C GLY A 23 1.11 -0.43 -7.87
N ILE A 24 1.81 -1.54 -7.66
CA ILE A 24 2.62 -1.81 -6.47
C ILE A 24 3.97 -2.36 -6.93
N ARG A 25 5.04 -2.03 -6.21
CA ARG A 25 6.37 -2.61 -6.42
C ARG A 25 7.04 -2.94 -5.09
N TYR A 26 7.91 -3.93 -5.10
CA TYR A 26 8.75 -4.24 -3.94
C TYR A 26 10.08 -3.51 -4.00
N ASP A 27 10.46 -2.88 -2.90
CA ASP A 27 11.80 -2.35 -2.68
C ASP A 27 12.58 -3.30 -1.77
N THR A 28 13.50 -4.06 -2.38
CA THR A 28 14.32 -5.06 -1.67
C THR A 28 15.31 -4.43 -0.70
N ARG A 29 15.71 -3.17 -0.90
CA ARG A 29 16.64 -2.48 -0.01
C ARG A 29 15.98 -2.15 1.32
N TYR A 30 14.72 -1.76 1.29
CA TYR A 30 13.96 -1.36 2.48
C TYR A 30 13.01 -2.44 2.99
N ARG A 31 12.87 -3.57 2.26
CA ARG A 31 11.93 -4.65 2.54
C ARG A 31 10.50 -4.11 2.71
N SER A 32 10.05 -3.40 1.68
CA SER A 32 8.78 -2.68 1.70
C SER A 32 8.09 -2.74 0.35
N ALA A 33 6.76 -2.77 0.37
CA ALA A 33 5.94 -2.46 -0.78
C ALA A 33 5.78 -0.94 -0.92
N ILE A 34 5.80 -0.47 -2.17
CA ILE A 34 5.56 0.92 -2.53
C ILE A 34 4.33 0.95 -3.45
N LEU A 35 3.29 1.65 -3.01
CA LEU A 35 2.08 1.89 -3.80
C LEU A 35 2.31 3.09 -4.70
N SER A 36 1.96 2.93 -5.98
CA SER A 36 1.97 4.00 -6.97
C SER A 36 0.56 4.60 -7.07
N THR A 37 0.45 5.88 -6.74
CA THR A 37 -0.81 6.64 -6.77
C THR A 37 -0.69 7.89 -7.64
N GLU A 38 -1.75 8.68 -7.75
CA GLU A 38 -1.75 10.01 -8.40
C GLU A 38 -0.82 11.03 -7.74
N HIS A 39 -0.35 10.76 -6.52
CA HIS A 39 0.51 11.66 -5.76
C HIS A 39 2.00 11.41 -6.05
N LEU A 40 2.50 12.02 -7.13
CA LEU A 40 3.88 11.81 -7.62
C LEU A 40 5.01 12.23 -6.67
N ASN A 41 4.70 13.04 -5.64
CA ASN A 41 5.69 13.58 -4.69
C ASN A 41 5.77 12.79 -3.37
N HIS A 42 4.90 11.80 -3.18
CA HIS A 42 4.84 11.01 -1.96
C HIS A 42 5.07 9.53 -2.27
N ASP A 43 5.84 8.87 -1.40
CA ASP A 43 5.87 7.42 -1.38
C ASP A 43 4.83 6.92 -0.35
N TYR A 44 4.04 5.94 -0.78
CA TYR A 44 3.10 5.21 0.05
C TYR A 44 3.71 3.85 0.35
N VAL A 45 4.26 3.71 1.55
CA VAL A 45 5.17 2.61 1.90
C VAL A 45 4.54 1.70 2.94
N ILE A 46 4.63 0.39 2.70
CA ILE A 46 4.19 -0.65 3.63
C ILE A 46 5.38 -1.59 3.85
N PRO A 47 6.04 -1.54 5.02
CA PRO A 47 7.06 -2.52 5.36
C PRO A 47 6.45 -3.92 5.36
N MET A 48 7.07 -4.86 4.65
CA MET A 48 6.60 -6.25 4.56
C MET A 48 7.68 -7.18 4.03
N GLU A 49 7.56 -8.46 4.37
CA GLU A 49 8.42 -9.50 3.82
C GLU A 49 8.11 -9.75 2.35
N ALA A 50 9.10 -10.25 1.60
CA ALA A 50 8.94 -10.54 0.17
C ALA A 50 7.80 -11.56 -0.09
N ALA A 51 7.63 -12.53 0.79
CA ALA A 51 6.52 -13.50 0.69
C ALA A 51 5.15 -12.84 0.88
N ASP A 52 5.02 -11.92 1.85
CA ASP A 52 3.78 -11.19 2.08
C ASP A 52 3.49 -10.18 0.96
N TYR A 53 4.53 -9.64 0.31
CA TYR A 53 4.39 -8.84 -0.91
C TYR A 53 3.79 -9.67 -2.06
N GLU A 54 4.32 -10.87 -2.32
CA GLU A 54 3.78 -11.74 -3.37
C GLU A 54 2.32 -12.16 -3.06
N ASP A 55 2.00 -12.44 -1.79
CA ASP A 55 0.62 -12.68 -1.35
C ASP A 55 -0.30 -11.48 -1.63
N ALA A 56 0.18 -10.25 -1.39
CA ALA A 56 -0.57 -9.04 -1.68
C ALA A 56 -0.78 -8.84 -3.20
N VAL A 57 0.25 -9.10 -4.01
CA VAL A 57 0.16 -9.05 -5.48
C VAL A 57 -0.90 -10.04 -5.98
N HIS A 58 -0.92 -11.27 -5.47
CA HIS A 58 -1.94 -12.26 -5.84
C HIS A 58 -3.36 -11.80 -5.51
N GLN A 59 -3.57 -11.19 -4.35
CA GLN A 59 -4.88 -10.64 -3.97
C GLN A 59 -5.30 -9.48 -4.89
N ILE A 60 -4.37 -8.59 -5.27
CA ILE A 60 -4.63 -7.49 -6.21
C ILE A 60 -4.96 -8.03 -7.60
N LEU A 61 -4.22 -9.02 -8.08
CA LEU A 61 -4.50 -9.68 -9.37
C LEU A 61 -5.89 -10.32 -9.38
N ALA A 62 -6.28 -11.00 -8.29
CA ALA A 62 -7.61 -11.58 -8.16
C ALA A 62 -8.72 -10.50 -8.18
N ALA A 63 -8.51 -9.37 -7.50
CA ALA A 63 -9.42 -8.23 -7.52
C ALA A 63 -9.55 -7.61 -8.92
N MET A 64 -8.44 -7.43 -9.63
CA MET A 64 -8.47 -6.92 -11.00
C MET A 64 -9.18 -7.89 -11.95
N ALA A 65 -8.95 -9.19 -11.81
CA ALA A 65 -9.59 -10.23 -12.61
C ALA A 65 -11.12 -10.31 -12.37
N SER A 66 -11.59 -9.97 -11.18
CA SER A 66 -13.02 -9.91 -10.86
C SER A 66 -13.70 -8.61 -11.33
N GLY A 67 -12.94 -7.66 -11.90
CA GLY A 67 -13.44 -6.36 -12.34
C GLY A 67 -13.67 -5.37 -11.20
N ALA A 68 -13.06 -5.59 -10.03
CA ALA A 68 -13.16 -4.69 -8.89
C ALA A 68 -12.73 -3.27 -9.28
N GLN A 69 -13.55 -2.28 -8.91
CA GLN A 69 -13.23 -0.88 -9.14
C GLN A 69 -12.43 -0.28 -7.99
N MET A 70 -12.49 -0.91 -6.81
CA MET A 70 -11.75 -0.51 -5.62
C MET A 70 -11.23 -1.72 -4.84
N ILE A 71 -10.03 -1.57 -4.28
CA ILE A 71 -9.47 -2.45 -3.25
C ILE A 71 -9.35 -1.68 -1.93
N ASN A 72 -9.53 -2.36 -0.81
CA ASN A 72 -9.38 -1.82 0.53
C ASN A 72 -8.33 -2.62 1.31
N LEU A 73 -7.33 -1.93 1.85
CA LEU A 73 -6.23 -2.51 2.64
C LEU A 73 -6.61 -2.80 4.10
N GLY A 74 -7.86 -2.52 4.50
CA GLY A 74 -8.38 -2.75 5.83
C GLY A 74 -7.68 -1.89 6.88
N GLU A 75 -7.24 -2.52 7.97
CA GLU A 75 -6.54 -1.89 9.10
C GLU A 75 -5.03 -1.76 8.87
N SER A 76 -4.55 -2.09 7.68
CA SER A 76 -3.12 -1.97 7.36
C SER A 76 -2.70 -0.51 7.29
N ILE A 77 -1.59 -0.17 7.94
CA ILE A 77 -1.08 1.19 8.02
C ILE A 77 -0.09 1.44 6.90
N VAL A 78 -0.42 2.39 6.03
CA VAL A 78 0.44 2.88 4.96
C VAL A 78 1.20 4.11 5.45
N SER A 79 2.52 4.05 5.45
CA SER A 79 3.34 5.22 5.77
C SER A 79 3.39 6.14 4.56
N ARG A 80 2.91 7.38 4.71
CA ARG A 80 3.03 8.41 3.67
C ARG A 80 4.20 9.32 4.00
N GLY A 81 5.25 9.26 3.19
CA GLY A 81 6.47 10.03 3.37
C GLY A 81 6.85 10.81 2.12
N ARG A 82 7.82 11.73 2.26
CA ARG A 82 8.51 12.25 1.09
C ARG A 82 9.26 11.11 0.42
N LYS A 83 9.40 11.21 -0.89
CA LYS A 83 10.08 10.20 -1.69
C LYS A 83 11.47 9.87 -1.12
N GLY A 84 11.73 8.60 -0.84
CA GLY A 84 13.00 8.12 -0.28
C GLY A 84 13.13 8.19 1.26
N GLU A 85 12.13 8.69 1.98
CA GLU A 85 12.09 8.61 3.45
C GLU A 85 11.49 7.27 3.90
N ALA A 86 12.33 6.25 4.08
CA ALA A 86 11.89 4.99 4.65
C ALA A 86 11.69 5.13 6.17
N ARG A 87 10.49 4.82 6.65
CA ARG A 87 10.17 4.76 8.09
C ARG A 87 10.19 3.30 8.56
N GLN A 88 10.86 3.06 9.69
CA GLN A 88 10.91 1.76 10.36
C GLN A 88 9.55 1.50 11.03
N VAL A 89 8.64 0.87 10.30
CA VAL A 89 7.42 0.28 10.84
C VAL A 89 7.57 -1.23 10.80
N GLN A 90 6.92 -1.94 11.71
CA GLN A 90 6.95 -3.40 11.70
C GLN A 90 6.41 -3.95 10.37
N PRO A 91 6.97 -5.06 9.86
CA PRO A 91 6.44 -5.75 8.69
C PRO A 91 4.95 -6.08 8.85
N GLN A 92 4.16 -5.86 7.81
CA GLN A 92 2.72 -6.08 7.79
C GLN A 92 2.33 -7.10 6.73
N LYS A 93 1.38 -7.97 7.08
CA LYS A 93 0.70 -8.84 6.12
C LYS A 93 -0.62 -8.19 5.73
N LEU A 94 -0.87 -8.07 4.43
CA LEU A 94 -2.09 -7.44 3.92
C LEU A 94 -3.22 -8.46 3.74
N VAL A 95 -4.42 -8.03 4.11
CA VAL A 95 -5.68 -8.67 3.72
C VAL A 95 -6.45 -7.65 2.89
N ILE A 96 -6.59 -7.93 1.59
CA ILE A 96 -7.17 -7.00 0.62
C ILE A 96 -8.60 -7.45 0.32
N THR A 97 -9.54 -6.54 0.51
CA THR A 97 -10.96 -6.74 0.18
C THR A 97 -11.35 -5.87 -1.00
N THR A 98 -12.37 -6.30 -1.75
CA THR A 98 -12.89 -5.57 -2.92
C THR A 98 -14.22 -4.91 -2.60
N SER A 99 -14.51 -3.79 -3.27
CA SER A 99 -15.81 -3.13 -3.24
C SER A 99 -16.24 -2.67 -4.63
#